data_AF-A0A538J9X7-F1
#
_entry.id   AF-A0A538J9X7-F1
#
_cell.length_a   1.000
_cell.length_b   1.000
_cell.length_c   1.000
_cell.angle_alpha   90.00
_cell.angle_beta   90.00
_cell.angle_gamma   90.00
#
_symmetry.space_group_name_H-M   'P 1'
#
loop_
_entity.id
_entity.type
_entity.pdbx_description
1 polymer ?
#
loop_
_entity_poly.entity_id
_entity_poly.type
_entity_poly.pdbx_seq_one_letter_code
_entity_poly.pdbx_strand_id
1 'polypeptide(L)'
;MSQDDVLFGYRLQLVELAGRVGVTAACRRFGVHRSTYYAWKRKIEREGLGALRPRERRRPRMPNQLSPLLEQRIVAFALGDPGLGPRRIAAELARPRWGGLVVSANGVWRCLCRHGLNTRGKRL
;
A
#
# COMPACT_ATOMS: atom_id res chain seq x y z
N MET A 1 -1.17 10.87 22.02
CA MET A 1 -2.27 10.31 21.21
C MET A 1 -1.93 10.52 19.74
N SER A 2 -2.01 9.48 18.90
CA SER A 2 -1.86 9.62 17.45
C SER A 2 -3.13 10.19 16.81
N GLN A 3 -3.01 10.82 15.64
CA GLN A 3 -4.15 11.23 14.82
C GLN A 3 -5.09 10.04 14.53
N ASP A 4 -4.53 8.84 14.38
CA ASP A 4 -5.31 7.63 14.17
C ASP A 4 -6.11 7.20 15.39
N ASP A 5 -5.60 7.47 16.61
CA ASP A 5 -6.32 7.17 17.86
C ASP A 5 -7.51 8.11 18.05
N VAL A 6 -7.34 9.39 17.71
CA VAL A 6 -8.43 10.38 17.72
C VAL A 6 -9.55 9.95 16.77
N LEU A 7 -9.18 9.58 15.54
CA LEU A 7 -10.14 9.16 14.52
C LEU A 7 -10.83 7.83 14.86
N PHE A 8 -10.12 6.90 15.50
CA PHE A 8 -10.70 5.67 16.03
C PHE A 8 -11.72 5.97 17.13
N GLY A 9 -11.36 6.80 18.12
CA GLY A 9 -12.26 7.19 19.21
C GLY A 9 -13.53 7.87 18.70
N TYR A 10 -13.39 8.80 17.76
CA TYR A 10 -14.52 9.46 17.10
C TYR A 10 -15.50 8.46 16.43
N ARG A 11 -14.95 7.49 15.69
CA ARG A 11 -15.76 6.45 15.03
C ARG A 11 -16.45 5.53 16.03
N LEU A 12 -15.75 5.17 17.11
CA LEU A 12 -16.28 4.31 18.16
C LEU A 12 -17.46 4.99 18.89
N GLN A 13 -17.30 6.26 19.26
CA GLN A 13 -18.35 7.05 19.90
C GLN A 13 -19.61 7.16 19.03
N LEU A 14 -19.47 7.31 17.70
CA LEU A 14 -20.63 7.30 16.80
C LEU A 14 -21.37 5.96 16.89
N VAL A 15 -20.64 4.84 16.84
CA VAL A 15 -21.24 3.49 16.84
C VAL A 15 -21.94 3.21 18.17
N GLU A 16 -21.31 3.56 19.29
CA GLU A 16 -21.90 3.44 20.62
C GLU A 16 -23.16 4.29 20.76
N LEU A 17 -23.10 5.55 20.33
CA LEU A 17 -24.26 6.45 20.37
C LEU A 17 -25.40 5.92 19.51
N ALA A 18 -25.11 5.40 18.31
CA ALA A 18 -26.11 4.82 17.43
C ALA A 18 -26.87 3.64 18.07
N GLY A 19 -26.23 2.87 18.94
CA GLY A 19 -26.87 1.80 19.71
C GLY A 19 -27.84 2.32 20.79
N ARG A 20 -27.64 3.55 21.29
CA ARG A 20 -28.48 4.16 22.33
C ARG A 20 -29.64 4.98 21.77
N VAL A 21 -29.41 5.78 20.72
CA VAL A 21 -30.39 6.76 20.20
C VAL A 21 -30.84 6.48 18.77
N GLY A 22 -30.35 5.41 18.17
CA GLY A 22 -30.61 5.05 16.77
C GLY A 22 -29.65 5.73 15.78
N VAL A 23 -29.48 5.07 14.63
CA VAL A 23 -28.48 5.43 13.60
C VAL A 23 -28.68 6.84 13.05
N THR A 24 -29.92 7.22 12.73
CA THR A 24 -30.22 8.51 12.10
C THR A 24 -29.87 9.68 13.01
N ALA A 25 -30.23 9.61 14.29
CA ALA A 25 -29.94 10.66 15.27
C ALA A 25 -28.44 10.77 15.54
N ALA A 26 -27.76 9.65 15.74
CA ALA A 26 -26.31 9.61 15.97
C ALA A 26 -25.53 10.17 14.76
N CYS A 27 -25.86 9.74 13.55
CA CYS A 27 -25.25 10.22 12.31
C CYS A 27 -25.44 11.74 12.11
N ARG A 28 -26.63 12.28 12.39
CA ARG A 28 -26.89 13.72 12.34
C ARG A 28 -26.03 14.49 13.34
N ARG A 29 -25.90 13.99 14.58
CA ARG A 29 -25.11 14.63 15.63
C ARG A 29 -23.61 14.67 15.33
N PHE A 30 -23.10 13.65 14.65
CA PHE A 30 -21.70 13.55 14.25
C PHE A 30 -21.43 14.14 12.85
N GLY A 31 -22.45 14.58 12.10
CA GLY A 31 -22.25 15.04 10.73
C GLY A 31 -21.74 13.93 9.78
N VAL A 32 -22.08 12.67 10.05
CA VAL A 32 -21.68 11.52 9.24
C VAL A 32 -22.86 11.02 8.42
N HIS A 33 -22.66 10.76 7.14
CA HIS A 33 -23.72 10.19 6.31
C HIS A 33 -24.04 8.74 6.73
N ARG A 34 -25.33 8.37 6.74
CA ARG A 34 -25.79 7.03 7.16
C ARG A 34 -25.10 5.88 6.38
N SER A 35 -24.78 6.08 5.10
CA SER A 35 -24.07 5.06 4.31
C SER A 35 -22.67 4.77 4.85
N THR A 36 -21.97 5.77 5.40
CA THR A 36 -20.66 5.60 6.04
C THR A 36 -20.79 4.77 7.32
N TYR A 37 -21.82 5.03 8.12
CA TYR A 37 -22.13 4.20 9.30
C TYR A 37 -22.33 2.73 8.91
N TYR A 38 -23.17 2.44 7.92
CA TYR A 38 -23.39 1.05 7.48
C TYR A 38 -22.15 0.41 6.84
N ALA A 39 -21.27 1.20 6.21
CA ALA A 39 -19.98 0.71 5.75
C ALA A 39 -19.07 0.32 6.93
N TRP A 40 -19.09 1.07 8.03
CA TRP A 40 -18.36 0.73 9.26
C TRP A 40 -18.99 -0.46 9.99
N LYS A 41 -20.31 -0.51 10.12
CA LYS A 41 -21.04 -1.63 10.73
C LYS A 41 -20.67 -2.97 10.07
N ARG A 42 -20.71 -3.03 8.74
CA ARG A 42 -20.29 -4.23 7.97
C ARG A 42 -18.83 -4.62 8.20
N LYS A 43 -17.95 -3.67 8.47
CA LYS A 43 -16.54 -3.96 8.80
C LYS A 43 -16.42 -4.52 10.22
N ILE A 44 -17.12 -3.91 11.18
CA ILE A 44 -17.14 -4.37 12.58
C ILE A 44 -17.68 -5.79 12.67
N GLU A 45 -18.75 -6.09 11.95
CA GLU A 45 -19.36 -7.45 11.94
C GLU A 45 -18.41 -8.53 11.41
N ARG A 46 -17.45 -8.17 10.54
CA ARG A 46 -16.50 -9.13 9.95
C ARG A 46 -15.17 -9.22 10.68
N GLU A 47 -14.69 -8.10 11.22
CA GLU A 47 -13.30 -7.92 11.67
C GLU A 47 -13.21 -7.37 13.11
N GLY A 48 -14.35 -7.13 13.78
CA GLY A 48 -14.44 -6.56 15.12
C GLY A 48 -14.24 -5.03 15.16
N LEU A 49 -14.27 -4.46 16.37
CA LEU A 49 -14.15 -3.01 16.57
C LEU A 49 -12.84 -2.42 16.03
N GLY A 50 -11.76 -3.21 16.01
CA GLY A 50 -10.47 -2.80 15.45
C GLY A 50 -10.54 -2.35 13.99
N ALA A 51 -11.56 -2.79 13.24
CA ALA A 51 -11.80 -2.39 11.86
C ALA A 51 -12.15 -0.89 11.68
N LEU A 52 -12.49 -0.19 12.77
CA LEU A 52 -12.68 1.25 12.78
C LEU A 52 -11.36 2.03 12.77
N ARG A 53 -10.22 1.40 13.08
CA ARG A 53 -8.93 2.10 12.99
C ARG A 53 -8.65 2.50 11.55
N PRO A 54 -8.09 3.71 11.31
CA PRO A 54 -7.61 4.07 9.98
C PRO A 54 -6.67 3.00 9.45
N ARG A 55 -6.87 2.61 8.19
CA ARG A 55 -6.00 1.68 7.48
C ARG A 55 -5.32 2.45 6.37
N GLU A 56 -4.03 2.22 6.23
CA GLU A 56 -3.29 2.76 5.10
C GLU A 56 -3.87 2.21 3.80
N ARG A 57 -4.15 3.09 2.85
CA ARG A 57 -4.57 2.67 1.52
C ARG A 57 -3.36 2.05 0.83
N ARG A 58 -3.46 0.76 0.51
CA ARG A 58 -2.45 0.09 -0.33
C ARG A 58 -2.31 0.87 -1.64
N ARG A 59 -1.07 1.12 -2.05
CA ARG A 59 -0.78 1.70 -3.37
C ARG A 59 -1.35 0.80 -4.48
N PRO A 60 -2.04 1.36 -5.49
CA PRO A 60 -2.60 0.57 -6.58
C PRO A 60 -1.49 -0.12 -7.37
N ARG A 61 -1.77 -1.32 -7.88
CA ARG A 61 -0.89 -2.01 -8.83
C ARG A 61 -1.28 -1.58 -10.24
N MET A 62 -0.36 -0.91 -10.93
CA MET A 62 -0.61 -0.43 -12.30
C MET A 62 -0.63 -1.60 -13.29
N PRO A 63 -1.45 -1.57 -14.37
CA PRO A 63 -1.53 -2.67 -15.34
C PRO A 63 -0.19 -3.00 -16.01
N ASN A 64 0.66 -2.00 -16.21
CA ASN A 64 2.00 -2.12 -16.79
C ASN A 64 3.11 -2.38 -15.75
N GLN A 65 2.75 -2.68 -14.50
CA GLN A 65 3.74 -3.03 -13.49
C GLN A 65 4.30 -4.42 -13.76
N LEU A 66 5.62 -4.54 -13.64
CA LEU A 66 6.34 -5.81 -13.80
C LEU A 66 5.76 -6.88 -12.86
N SER A 67 5.87 -8.14 -13.27
CA SER A 67 5.47 -9.26 -12.42
C SER A 67 6.32 -9.29 -11.13
N PRO A 68 5.78 -9.78 -10.00
CA PRO A 68 6.53 -9.84 -8.75
C PRO A 68 7.85 -10.60 -8.89
N LEU A 69 7.85 -11.70 -9.64
CA LEU A 69 9.05 -12.49 -9.94
C LEU A 69 10.14 -11.64 -10.62
N LEU A 70 9.75 -10.83 -11.61
CA LEU A 70 10.68 -10.00 -12.36
C LEU A 70 11.20 -8.83 -11.51
N GLU A 71 10.33 -8.24 -10.68
CA GLU A 71 10.77 -7.22 -9.70
C GLU A 71 11.79 -7.81 -8.72
N GLN A 72 11.56 -9.01 -8.19
CA GLN A 72 12.49 -9.67 -7.28
C GLN A 72 13.85 -9.93 -7.93
N ARG A 73 13.88 -10.37 -9.19
CA ARG A 73 15.14 -10.55 -9.94
C ARG A 73 15.88 -9.24 -10.14
N ILE A 74 15.17 -8.16 -10.46
CA ILE A 74 15.75 -6.81 -10.58
C ILE A 74 16.34 -6.36 -9.24
N VAL A 75 15.61 -6.54 -8.14
CA VAL A 75 16.05 -6.16 -6.80
C VAL A 75 17.28 -6.96 -6.38
N ALA A 76 17.26 -8.29 -6.55
CA ALA A 76 18.39 -9.15 -6.22
C ALA A 76 19.65 -8.76 -7.00
N PHE A 77 19.51 -8.51 -8.31
CA PHE A 77 20.62 -8.06 -9.14
C PHE A 77 21.16 -6.69 -8.71
N ALA A 78 20.28 -5.74 -8.39
CA ALA A 78 20.65 -4.40 -7.96
C ALA A 78 21.36 -4.38 -6.60
N LEU A 79 21.05 -5.32 -5.70
CA LEU A 79 21.73 -5.48 -4.41
C LEU A 79 23.07 -6.22 -4.56
N GLY A 80 23.15 -7.18 -5.49
CA GLY A 80 24.41 -7.89 -5.78
C GLY A 80 25.46 -7.02 -6.47
N ASP A 81 25.03 -6.05 -7.28
CA ASP A 81 25.91 -5.02 -7.85
C ASP A 81 25.31 -3.61 -7.70
N PRO A 82 25.49 -2.97 -6.52
CA PRO A 82 24.96 -1.64 -6.21
C PRO A 82 25.42 -0.53 -7.17
N GLY A 83 26.56 -0.73 -7.85
CA GLY A 83 27.17 0.24 -8.75
C GLY A 83 26.44 0.36 -10.09
N LEU A 84 25.60 -0.61 -10.46
CA LEU A 84 24.94 -0.61 -11.76
C LEU A 84 23.70 0.28 -11.80
N GLY A 85 23.65 1.15 -12.80
CA GLY A 85 22.46 1.93 -13.13
C GLY A 85 21.37 1.07 -13.79
N PRO A 86 20.11 1.56 -13.83
CA PRO A 86 18.98 0.82 -14.42
C PRO A 86 19.20 0.33 -15.85
N ARG A 87 19.89 1.11 -16.69
CA ARG A 87 20.24 0.72 -18.07
C ARG A 87 21.16 -0.51 -18.11
N ARG A 88 22.18 -0.54 -17.25
CA ARG A 88 23.12 -1.68 -17.17
C ARG A 88 22.44 -2.90 -16.57
N ILE A 89 21.64 -2.73 -15.52
CA ILE A 89 20.84 -3.82 -14.94
C ILE A 89 19.93 -4.47 -15.99
N ALA A 90 19.21 -3.66 -16.79
CA ALA A 90 18.38 -4.17 -17.88
C ALA A 90 19.19 -4.96 -18.92
N ALA A 91 20.35 -4.42 -19.33
CA ALA A 91 21.22 -5.08 -20.30
C ALA A 91 21.84 -6.38 -19.78
N GLU A 92 22.17 -6.44 -18.49
CA GLU A 92 22.69 -7.66 -17.84
C GLU A 92 21.60 -8.72 -17.73
N LEU A 93 20.39 -8.36 -17.26
CA LEU A 93 19.27 -9.30 -17.15
C LEU A 93 18.83 -9.89 -18.50
N ALA A 94 19.04 -9.15 -19.60
CA ALA A 94 18.78 -9.63 -20.96
C ALA A 94 19.78 -10.72 -21.42
N ARG A 95 20.89 -10.93 -20.70
CA ARG A 95 21.87 -11.98 -21.07
C ARG A 95 21.32 -13.37 -20.74
N PRO A 96 21.61 -14.41 -21.55
CA PRO A 96 21.12 -15.77 -21.32
C PRO A 96 21.46 -16.33 -19.93
N ARG A 97 22.66 -16.03 -19.40
CA ARG A 97 23.10 -16.45 -18.06
C ARG A 97 22.18 -15.98 -16.91
N TRP A 98 21.42 -14.91 -17.13
CA TRP A 98 20.49 -14.32 -16.16
C TRP A 98 19.02 -14.55 -16.56
N GLY A 99 18.78 -15.44 -17.53
CA GLY A 99 17.45 -15.85 -17.97
C GLY A 99 16.84 -15.04 -19.12
N GLY A 100 17.62 -14.20 -19.82
CA GLY A 100 17.16 -13.55 -21.05
C GLY A 100 15.99 -12.58 -20.86
N LEU A 101 15.93 -11.90 -19.71
CA LEU A 101 14.78 -11.11 -19.30
C LEU A 101 14.81 -9.72 -19.96
N VAL A 102 13.94 -9.53 -20.95
CA VAL A 102 13.80 -8.25 -21.65
C VAL A 102 12.94 -7.30 -20.82
N VAL A 103 13.60 -6.33 -20.19
CA VAL A 103 12.95 -5.25 -19.42
C VAL A 103 13.47 -3.89 -19.87
N SER A 104 12.60 -2.89 -19.92
CA SER A 104 13.03 -1.52 -20.21
C SER A 104 13.80 -0.94 -19.02
N ALA A 105 14.78 -0.08 -19.30
CA ALA A 105 15.53 0.62 -18.25
C ALA A 105 14.62 1.46 -17.33
N ASN A 106 13.56 2.04 -17.87
CA ASN A 106 12.55 2.75 -17.08
C ASN A 106 11.72 1.79 -16.19
N GLY A 107 11.39 0.60 -16.69
CA GLY A 107 10.75 -0.46 -15.89
C GLY A 107 11.60 -0.86 -14.69
N VAL A 108 12.91 -1.04 -14.91
CA VAL A 108 13.90 -1.28 -13.84
C VAL A 108 13.94 -0.11 -12.86
N TRP A 109 14.08 1.13 -13.34
CA TRP A 109 14.13 2.30 -12.46
C TRP A 109 12.86 2.44 -11.60
N ARG A 110 11.68 2.30 -12.19
CA ARG A 110 10.40 2.34 -11.45
C ARG A 110 10.29 1.22 -10.43
N CYS A 111 10.79 0.03 -10.74
CA CYS A 111 10.89 -1.07 -9.78
C CYS A 111 11.76 -0.66 -8.60
N LEU A 112 12.98 -0.19 -8.84
CA LEU A 112 13.90 0.24 -7.78
C LEU A 112 13.31 1.37 -6.93
N CYS A 113 12.60 2.34 -7.52
CA CYS A 113 11.88 3.38 -6.76
C CYS A 113 10.80 2.82 -5.83
N ARG A 114 10.05 1.79 -6.26
CA ARG A 114 9.04 1.14 -5.40
C ARG A 114 9.66 0.40 -4.22
N HIS A 115 10.86 -0.16 -4.40
CA HIS A 115 11.60 -0.87 -3.36
C HIS A 115 12.56 0.03 -2.57
N GLY A 116 12.58 1.35 -2.83
CA GLY A 116 13.47 2.28 -2.15
C GLY A 116 14.94 2.16 -2.54
N LEU A 117 15.29 1.47 -3.64
CA LEU A 117 16.66 1.20 -4.09
C LEU A 117 17.09 2.12 -5.26
N ASN A 118 16.51 3.31 -5.35
CA ASN A 118 16.67 4.18 -6.53
C ASN A 118 18.05 4.85 -6.63
N THR A 119 18.82 4.89 -5.55
CA THR A 119 20.19 5.43 -5.51
C THR A 119 21.16 4.36 -5.04
N ARG A 120 22.43 4.47 -5.42
CA ARG A 120 23.49 3.56 -4.98
C ARG A 120 23.59 3.47 -3.46
N GLY A 121 23.51 4.61 -2.76
CA GLY A 121 23.59 4.65 -1.31
C GLY A 121 22.45 3.91 -0.57
N LYS A 122 21.33 3.64 -1.24
CA LYS A 122 20.23 2.84 -0.67
C LYS A 122 20.35 1.34 -0.96
N ARG A 123 21.40 0.92 -1.69
CA ARG A 123 21.67 -0.48 -2.07
C ARG A 123 22.90 -1.05 -1.34
N LEU A 124 23.61 -0.22 -0.58
CA LEU A 124 24.68 -0.59 0.34
C LEU A 124 24.06 -0.81 1.72
#